data_AF-A0A920JX96-F1
#
_entry.id   AF-A0A920JX96-F1
#
_cell.length_a   1.000
_cell.length_b   1.000
_cell.length_c   1.000
_cell.angle_alpha   90.00
_cell.angle_beta   90.00
_cell.angle_gamma   90.00
#
_symmetry.space_group_name_H-M   'P 1'
#
loop_
_entity.id
_entity.type
_entity.pdbx_description
1 polymer ?
#
loop_
_entity_poly.entity_id
_entity_poly.type
_entity_poly.pdbx_seq_one_letter_code
_entity_poly.pdbx_strand_id
1 'polypeptide(L)'
;MVGKACGKNGVRPGTYCEPIMTTVGSQDTTGPMTRDELKDLACLGFSADLVMQSFCHTAAYPKPVDIETQHSLPDFIMNRGGVSLRPGDGIIHSWLNRMLLPDTVGTGGDSHTRFPMGISFPGGSGL
;
A
#
# COMPACT_ATOMS: atom_id res chain seq x y z
N MET A 1 -18.02 6.68 4.94
CA MET A 1 -16.58 6.49 4.71
C MET A 1 -16.09 7.29 3.50
N VAL A 2 -16.39 6.88 2.27
CA VAL A 2 -15.93 7.61 1.05
C VAL A 2 -16.33 9.09 1.05
N GLY A 3 -17.59 9.42 1.35
CA GLY A 3 -18.02 10.82 1.49
C GLY A 3 -17.17 11.63 2.46
N LYS A 4 -16.94 11.09 3.67
CA LYS A 4 -16.12 11.72 4.70
C LYS A 4 -14.69 11.96 4.21
N ALA A 5 -14.08 10.98 3.54
CA ALA A 5 -12.75 11.11 2.96
C ALA A 5 -12.67 12.13 1.80
N CYS A 6 -13.80 12.52 1.22
CA CYS A 6 -13.92 13.59 0.23
C CYS A 6 -14.42 14.93 0.82
N GLY A 7 -14.55 15.05 2.15
CA GLY A 7 -15.13 16.25 2.79
C GLY A 7 -16.63 16.46 2.53
N LYS A 8 -17.37 15.38 2.22
CA LYS A 8 -18.81 15.39 1.89
C LYS A 8 -19.60 14.51 2.86
N ASN A 9 -20.91 14.73 2.95
CA ASN A 9 -21.80 13.86 3.74
C ASN A 9 -21.94 12.44 3.14
N GLY A 10 -21.73 12.29 1.84
CA GLY A 10 -21.84 11.02 1.12
C GLY A 10 -21.44 11.14 -0.35
N VAL A 11 -21.23 10.01 -1.01
CA VAL A 11 -21.00 9.90 -2.46
C VAL A 11 -22.00 8.87 -3.00
N ARG A 12 -22.75 9.22 -4.04
CA ARG A 12 -23.73 8.31 -4.67
C ARG A 12 -23.05 7.44 -5.74
N PRO A 13 -23.58 6.24 -6.02
CA PRO A 13 -23.10 5.42 -7.13
C PRO A 13 -23.04 6.20 -8.46
N GLY A 14 -21.99 5.99 -9.24
CA GLY A 14 -21.75 6.69 -10.52
C GLY A 14 -21.20 8.11 -10.39
N THR A 15 -21.01 8.63 -9.17
CA THR A 15 -20.43 9.97 -8.96
C THR A 15 -18.91 9.90 -8.86
N TYR A 16 -18.21 10.72 -9.64
CA TYR A 16 -16.75 10.90 -9.50
C TYR A 16 -16.39 11.51 -8.14
N CYS A 17 -15.33 11.01 -7.52
CA CYS A 17 -14.78 11.54 -6.28
C CYS A 17 -13.31 11.16 -6.08
N GLU A 18 -12.59 11.96 -5.30
CA GLU A 18 -11.18 11.76 -4.94
C GLU A 18 -11.09 11.64 -3.40
N PRO A 19 -11.26 10.44 -2.83
CA PRO A 19 -11.13 10.25 -1.39
C PRO A 19 -9.67 10.33 -0.95
N ILE A 20 -9.42 10.94 0.21
CA ILE A 20 -8.11 10.89 0.86
C ILE A 20 -7.77 9.43 1.21
N MET A 21 -6.56 8.99 0.85
CA MET A 21 -6.02 7.68 1.21
C MET A 21 -5.24 7.79 2.52
N THR A 22 -5.77 7.20 3.60
CA THR A 22 -5.10 7.17 4.90
C THR A 22 -4.08 6.04 4.99
N THR A 23 -4.38 4.88 4.38
CA THR A 23 -3.51 3.70 4.48
C THR A 23 -3.32 3.05 3.11
N VAL A 24 -2.07 2.82 2.73
CA VAL A 24 -1.68 2.19 1.46
C VAL A 24 -0.81 0.95 1.73
N GLY A 25 -1.22 -0.20 1.20
CA GLY A 25 -0.46 -1.45 1.31
C GLY A 25 0.33 -1.80 0.05
N SER A 26 1.54 -2.31 0.20
CA SER A 26 2.38 -2.84 -0.87
C SER A 26 3.04 -4.16 -0.44
N GLN A 27 3.18 -5.10 -1.40
CA GLN A 27 3.80 -6.41 -1.20
C GLN A 27 4.94 -6.63 -2.21
N ASP A 28 5.73 -7.66 -2.02
CA ASP A 28 7.02 -7.88 -2.68
C ASP A 28 6.96 -8.37 -4.14
N THR A 29 5.81 -8.83 -4.62
CA THR A 29 5.62 -9.17 -6.04
C THR A 29 5.12 -8.01 -6.89
N THR A 30 4.34 -7.08 -6.32
CA THR A 30 3.89 -5.86 -7.00
C THR A 30 4.74 -4.63 -6.65
N GLY A 31 5.45 -4.67 -5.53
CA GLY A 31 6.29 -3.60 -5.01
C GLY A 31 7.37 -3.11 -5.97
N PRO A 32 8.09 -3.99 -6.70
CA PRO A 32 9.04 -3.54 -7.74
C PRO A 32 8.37 -2.74 -8.86
N MET A 33 7.18 -3.14 -9.31
CA MET A 33 6.42 -2.38 -10.33
C MET A 33 5.95 -1.05 -9.74
N THR A 34 5.37 -1.05 -8.54
CA THR A 34 4.96 0.19 -7.84
C THR A 34 6.13 1.14 -7.60
N ARG A 35 7.32 0.63 -7.28
CA ARG A 35 8.55 1.42 -7.18
C ARG A 35 8.86 2.13 -8.49
N ASP A 36 8.73 1.43 -9.61
CA ASP A 36 9.07 1.99 -10.92
C ASP A 36 8.03 3.04 -11.36
N GLU A 37 6.73 2.79 -11.14
CA GLU A 37 5.68 3.81 -11.31
C GLU A 37 5.92 5.06 -10.45
N LEU A 38 6.34 4.89 -9.19
CA LEU A 38 6.69 6.00 -8.29
C LEU A 38 7.90 6.80 -8.78
N LYS A 39 8.86 6.17 -9.48
CA LYS A 39 9.98 6.89 -10.10
C LYS A 39 9.50 7.70 -11.30
N ASP A 40 8.63 7.13 -12.12
CA ASP A 40 8.08 7.80 -13.30
C ASP A 40 7.22 9.02 -12.91
N LEU A 41 6.53 8.94 -11.76
CA LEU A 41 5.82 10.06 -11.13
C LEU A 41 6.73 11.06 -10.39
N ALA A 42 8.05 10.85 -10.41
CA ALA A 42 9.03 11.65 -9.65
C ALA A 42 8.71 11.76 -8.14
N CYS A 43 8.11 10.71 -7.56
CA CYS A 43 7.75 10.68 -6.15
C CYS A 43 9.01 10.62 -5.26
N LEU A 44 9.26 11.71 -4.53
CA LEU A 44 10.35 11.82 -3.55
C LEU A 44 9.89 11.57 -2.10
N GLY A 45 8.58 11.53 -1.86
CA GLY A 45 7.99 11.28 -0.55
C GLY A 45 6.50 10.96 -0.68
N PHE A 46 5.98 10.13 0.22
CA PHE A 46 4.57 9.77 0.23
C PHE A 46 3.73 10.86 0.89
N SER A 47 2.56 11.14 0.29
CA SER A 47 1.57 12.06 0.86
C SER A 47 0.44 11.36 1.63
N ALA A 48 0.33 10.03 1.52
CA ALA A 48 -0.60 9.26 2.32
C ALA A 48 -0.08 9.15 3.77
N ASP A 49 -0.99 9.15 4.74
CA ASP A 49 -0.63 9.13 6.17
C ASP A 49 0.21 7.90 6.54
N LEU A 50 -0.08 6.75 5.91
CA LEU A 50 0.68 5.52 6.09
C LEU A 50 0.82 4.76 4.77
N VAL A 51 2.05 4.41 4.42
CA VAL A 51 2.40 3.45 3.36
C VAL A 51 3.18 2.30 4.00
N MET A 52 2.76 1.06 3.79
CA MET A 52 3.44 -0.13 4.33
C MET A 52 3.86 -1.10 3.23
N GLN A 53 5.13 -1.51 3.24
CA GLN A 53 5.69 -2.55 2.37
C GLN A 53 5.93 -3.84 3.16
N SER A 54 5.58 -4.98 2.57
CA SER A 54 5.83 -6.32 3.11
C SER A 54 6.70 -7.18 2.20
N PHE A 55 7.21 -8.30 2.74
CA PHE A 55 7.99 -9.31 2.01
C PHE A 55 7.44 -10.71 2.29
N CYS A 56 6.20 -10.97 1.88
CA CYS A 56 5.49 -12.19 2.25
C CYS A 56 5.36 -13.22 1.14
N HIS A 57 5.49 -12.83 -0.14
CA HIS A 57 5.28 -13.73 -1.27
C HIS A 57 6.56 -14.43 -1.71
N THR A 58 7.72 -13.80 -1.51
CA THR A 58 9.01 -14.28 -2.01
C THR A 58 9.97 -14.74 -0.92
N ALA A 59 9.62 -14.55 0.35
CA ALA A 59 10.54 -14.78 1.46
C ALA A 59 10.89 -16.25 1.73
N ALA A 60 10.01 -17.20 1.41
CA ALA A 60 10.23 -18.62 1.76
C ALA A 60 11.34 -19.28 0.94
N TYR A 61 11.39 -18.99 -0.36
CA TYR A 61 12.35 -19.58 -1.31
C TYR A 61 12.79 -18.52 -2.34
N PRO A 62 13.58 -17.52 -1.91
CA PRO A 62 13.87 -16.37 -2.76
C PRO A 62 14.79 -16.77 -3.91
N LYS A 63 14.43 -16.35 -5.13
CA LYS A 63 15.33 -16.34 -6.29
C LYS A 63 16.34 -15.20 -6.14
N PRO A 64 17.45 -15.17 -6.91
CA PRO A 64 18.41 -14.08 -6.86
C PRO A 64 17.79 -12.68 -7.01
N VAL A 65 16.80 -12.52 -7.90
CA VAL A 65 16.05 -11.27 -8.10
C VAL A 65 15.19 -10.88 -6.88
N ASP A 66 14.68 -11.86 -6.14
CA ASP A 66 13.91 -11.61 -4.92
C ASP A 66 14.84 -11.11 -3.81
N ILE A 67 16.06 -11.65 -3.72
CA ILE A 67 17.10 -11.20 -2.78
C ILE A 67 17.47 -9.73 -3.05
N GLU A 68 17.68 -9.34 -4.31
CA GLU A 68 17.92 -7.95 -4.68
C GLU A 68 16.75 -7.03 -4.29
N THR A 69 15.52 -7.50 -4.47
CA THR A 69 14.31 -6.78 -4.05
C THR A 69 14.28 -6.59 -2.53
N GLN A 70 14.57 -7.65 -1.77
CA GLN A 70 14.59 -7.63 -0.30
C GLN A 70 15.68 -6.70 0.26
N HIS A 71 16.78 -6.47 -0.47
CA HIS A 71 17.84 -5.55 -0.07
C HIS A 71 17.59 -4.09 -0.49
N SER A 72 16.91 -3.86 -1.62
CA SER A 72 16.79 -2.50 -2.19
C SER A 72 15.44 -1.83 -1.91
N LEU A 73 14.35 -2.61 -1.85
CA LEU A 73 13.00 -2.07 -1.70
C LEU A 73 12.72 -1.47 -0.30
N PRO A 74 13.25 -1.98 0.82
CA PRO A 74 13.03 -1.36 2.13
C PRO A 74 13.48 0.09 2.19
N ASP A 75 14.71 0.37 1.75
CA ASP A 75 15.27 1.72 1.78
C ASP A 75 14.51 2.66 0.84
N PHE A 76 14.07 2.16 -0.32
CA PHE A 76 13.25 2.96 -1.24
C PHE A 76 11.96 3.46 -0.58
N ILE A 77 11.29 2.59 0.20
CA ILE A 77 10.04 2.89 0.90
C ILE A 77 10.29 3.78 2.12
N MET A 78 11.29 3.45 2.95
CA MET A 78 11.58 4.19 4.18
C MET A 78 12.07 5.61 3.90
N ASN A 79 12.89 5.81 2.85
CA ASN A 79 13.34 7.14 2.45
C ASN A 79 12.20 8.05 1.95
N ARG A 80 11.01 7.50 1.68
CA ARG A 80 9.79 8.22 1.30
C ARG A 80 8.79 8.37 2.45
N GLY A 81 9.18 8.00 3.67
CA GLY A 81 8.33 8.06 4.87
C GLY A 81 7.44 6.83 5.08
N GLY A 82 7.65 5.75 4.31
CA GLY A 82 6.90 4.50 4.47
C GLY A 82 7.47 3.58 5.54
N VAL A 83 6.65 2.62 5.98
CA VAL A 83 7.04 1.52 6.87
C VAL A 83 7.41 0.31 6.02
N SER A 84 8.52 -0.35 6.34
CA SER A 84 8.94 -1.58 5.67
C SER A 84 9.07 -2.72 6.68
N LEU A 85 8.34 -3.81 6.44
CA LEU A 85 8.52 -5.07 7.16
C LEU A 85 9.77 -5.80 6.64
N ARG A 86 10.14 -6.90 7.29
CA ARG A 86 11.29 -7.74 6.92
C ARG A 86 10.83 -9.06 6.28
N PRO A 87 11.65 -9.67 5.41
CA PRO A 87 11.42 -11.04 4.98
C PRO A 87 11.28 -11.97 6.20
N GLY A 88 10.19 -12.74 6.23
CA GLY A 88 9.86 -13.62 7.35
C GLY A 88 8.88 -13.05 8.40
N ASP A 89 8.57 -11.75 8.37
CA ASP A 89 7.58 -11.16 9.29
C ASP A 89 6.15 -11.66 9.02
N GLY A 90 5.88 -12.13 7.81
CA GLY A 90 4.63 -12.78 7.45
C GLY A 90 3.71 -11.93 6.57
N ILE A 91 2.46 -12.39 6.43
CA ILE A 91 1.50 -11.94 5.41
C ILE A 91 1.15 -10.45 5.58
N ILE A 92 1.21 -9.69 4.49
CA ILE A 92 0.89 -8.25 4.43
C ILE A 92 -0.34 -7.86 5.25
N HIS A 93 -1.49 -8.50 5.00
CA HIS A 93 -2.77 -8.13 5.60
C HIS A 93 -2.83 -8.43 7.09
N SER A 94 -2.01 -9.36 7.59
CA SER A 94 -1.89 -9.58 9.04
C SER A 94 -1.29 -8.35 9.72
N TRP A 95 -0.32 -7.70 9.10
CA TRP A 95 0.31 -6.50 9.64
C TRP A 95 -0.49 -5.24 9.33
N LEU A 96 -0.88 -5.05 8.07
CA LEU A 96 -1.59 -3.87 7.60
C LEU A 96 -2.89 -3.64 8.37
N ASN A 97 -3.67 -4.70 8.62
CA ASN A 97 -4.95 -4.59 9.32
C ASN A 97 -4.81 -4.10 10.77
N ARG A 98 -3.62 -4.21 11.37
CA ARG A 98 -3.32 -3.70 12.73
C ARG A 98 -2.92 -2.22 12.74
N MET A 99 -2.72 -1.62 11.56
CA MET A 99 -2.30 -0.23 11.38
C MET A 99 -3.44 0.66 10.85
N LEU A 100 -4.65 0.11 10.70
CA LEU A 100 -5.80 0.83 10.17
C LEU A 100 -6.43 1.74 11.22
N LEU A 101 -6.89 2.90 10.76
CA LEU A 101 -7.82 3.74 11.52
C LEU A 101 -9.27 3.42 11.11
N PRO A 102 -10.21 3.29 12.06
CA PRO A 102 -11.61 3.05 11.74
C PRO A 102 -12.22 4.14 10.85
N ASP A 103 -13.17 3.77 10.00
CA ASP A 103 -13.95 4.65 9.12
C ASP A 103 -13.15 5.48 8.08
N THR A 104 -11.87 5.16 7.86
CA THR A 104 -11.05 5.78 6.81
C THR A 104 -11.08 4.97 5.50
N VAL A 105 -10.49 5.56 4.46
CA VAL A 105 -10.37 4.94 3.14
C VAL A 105 -8.90 4.64 2.86
N GLY A 106 -8.62 3.53 2.19
CA GLY A 106 -7.28 3.22 1.70
C GLY A 106 -7.28 2.37 0.45
N THR A 107 -6.08 1.95 0.05
CA THR A 107 -5.83 1.14 -1.15
C THR A 107 -4.64 0.21 -0.90
N GLY A 108 -4.35 -0.65 -1.87
CA GLY A 108 -3.11 -1.41 -1.88
C GLY A 108 -2.92 -2.16 -3.18
N GLY A 109 -1.64 -2.40 -3.50
CA GLY A 109 -1.18 -3.16 -4.67
C GLY A 109 -1.38 -4.67 -4.53
N ASP A 110 -2.51 -5.09 -3.96
CA ASP A 110 -2.89 -6.48 -3.75
C ASP A 110 -4.42 -6.61 -3.75
N SER A 111 -4.96 -7.57 -4.50
CA SER A 111 -6.40 -7.74 -4.69
C SER A 111 -7.16 -8.12 -3.40
N HIS A 112 -6.45 -8.65 -2.41
CA HIS A 112 -6.98 -8.98 -1.08
C HIS A 112 -6.78 -7.86 -0.08
N THR A 113 -6.38 -6.65 -0.52
CA THR A 113 -6.47 -5.43 0.30
C THR A 113 -7.94 -5.10 0.55
N ARG A 114 -8.52 -5.76 1.56
CA ARG A 114 -9.94 -5.71 1.95
C ARG A 114 -9.99 -5.44 3.44
N PHE A 115 -9.97 -4.15 3.80
CA PHE A 115 -9.85 -3.73 5.18
C PHE A 115 -11.01 -4.24 6.05
N PRO A 116 -10.74 -4.84 7.22
CA PRO A 116 -11.78 -5.25 8.17
C PRO A 116 -12.40 -4.06 8.91
N MET A 117 -11.74 -2.89 8.91
CA MET A 117 -12.21 -1.64 9.51
C MET A 117 -11.96 -0.49 8.54
N GLY A 118 -12.99 0.32 8.26
CA GLY A 118 -12.96 1.29 7.17
C GLY A 118 -13.30 0.63 5.83
N ILE A 119 -12.74 1.13 4.73
CA ILE A 119 -12.94 0.56 3.40
C ILE A 119 -11.69 0.69 2.54
N SER A 120 -11.41 -0.31 1.72
CA SER A 120 -10.32 -0.27 0.75
C SER A 120 -10.77 -0.67 -0.64
N PHE A 121 -10.13 -0.06 -1.64
CA PHE A 121 -10.28 -0.38 -3.05
C PHE A 121 -8.92 -0.77 -3.61
N PRO A 122 -8.64 -2.05 -3.87
CA PRO A 122 -7.37 -2.47 -4.47
C PRO A 122 -7.11 -1.76 -5.80
N GLY A 123 -5.86 -1.32 -5.98
CA GLY A 123 -5.37 -0.67 -7.19
C GLY A 123 -4.21 -1.43 -7.82
N GLY A 124 -4.02 -1.25 -9.12
CA GLY A 124 -2.76 -1.64 -9.77
C GLY A 124 -1.61 -0.71 -9.37
N SER A 125 -0.38 -1.07 -9.72
CA SER A 125 0.81 -0.33 -9.30
C SER A 125 0.88 1.14 -9.71
N GLY A 126 0.21 1.54 -10.80
CA GLY A 126 0.20 2.92 -11.29
C GLY A 126 -0.92 3.81 -10.72
N LEU A 127 -1.85 3.26 -9.91
CA LEU A 127 -2.93 4.00 -9.27
C LEU A 127 -2.54 4.42 -7.85
#